data_AF-A0A2V2EK12-F1
#
_entry.id   AF-A0A2V2EK12-F1
#
_cell.length_a   1.000
_cell.length_b   1.000
_cell.length_c   1.000
_cell.angle_alpha   90.00
_cell.angle_beta   90.00
_cell.angle_gamma   90.00
#
_symmetry.space_group_name_H-M   'P 1'
#
loop_
_entity.id
_entity.type
_entity.pdbx_description
1 polymer ?
#
loop_
_entity_poly.entity_id
_entity_poly.type
_entity_poly.pdbx_seq_one_letter_code
_entity_poly.pdbx_strand_id
1 'polypeptide(L)'
;MAGENRMIIKRAWRFLALLMVPLLITAGYGFSVEGAASIGYNGKGSAVLTFESELTAEEFEDELQEKLKGFNIVSGDDDMLVAKSVEPTETGYEVSVAFRRLDKIKLNGDFYLEPWSEFVTEGSESLELLEKLNRGNLSCTVSAHFDGVLGQITIPRTTADGISPKDVSGAAIPLETFEQQGREAASDTKLLLFRLFGLEGVTRAQVTVPGRIRAYGGNVTVLSENTFEVVPGEVNATVLRNKLVVDENGTEKFEAEVTNEAVSMLVGYIVFDQDVDPAVYWLIGIA
;
A
#
# COMPACT_ATOMS: atom_id res chain seq x y z
N MET A 1 26.33 21.23 25.06
CA MET A 1 24.86 21.30 25.00
C MET A 1 24.49 21.98 23.70
N ALA A 2 23.54 21.37 22.97
CA ALA A 2 23.15 21.64 21.57
C ALA A 2 24.19 21.20 20.51
N GLY A 3 23.90 20.08 19.84
CA GLY A 3 24.65 19.61 18.67
C GLY A 3 24.22 18.20 18.26
N GLU A 4 23.69 18.06 17.05
CA GLU A 4 23.43 16.82 16.30
C GLU A 4 22.21 15.95 16.69
N ASN A 5 21.01 16.49 16.52
CA ASN A 5 19.89 15.66 16.01
C ASN A 5 20.09 15.47 14.50
N ARG A 6 20.94 14.52 14.13
CA ARG A 6 21.14 14.09 12.72
C ARG A 6 19.93 13.30 12.25
N MET A 7 19.06 13.98 11.50
CA MET A 7 18.52 13.53 10.21
C MET A 7 18.32 12.00 10.06
N ILE A 8 17.24 11.47 10.64
CA ILE A 8 16.70 10.14 10.34
C ILE A 8 15.97 10.24 8.99
N ILE A 9 16.72 10.38 7.90
CA ILE A 9 16.24 10.17 6.53
C ILE A 9 17.38 9.49 5.78
N LYS A 10 17.27 8.17 5.59
CA LYS A 10 17.73 7.42 4.40
C LYS A 10 17.70 5.90 4.68
N ARG A 11 16.89 5.18 3.88
CA ARG A 11 17.00 3.74 3.48
C ARG A 11 15.88 2.74 3.84
N ALA A 12 14.62 3.17 3.86
CA ALA A 12 13.43 2.29 3.85
C ALA A 12 12.57 2.43 2.57
N TRP A 13 13.03 3.20 1.59
CA TRP A 13 12.21 3.65 0.48
C TRP A 13 12.33 2.69 -0.70
N ARG A 14 11.18 2.15 -1.17
CA ARG A 14 10.87 1.68 -2.55
C ARG A 14 9.97 0.41 -2.66
N PHE A 15 9.03 0.17 -1.72
CA PHE A 15 8.02 -0.91 -1.85
C PHE A 15 6.56 -0.43 -1.92
N LEU A 16 6.32 0.86 -1.65
CA LEU A 16 5.10 1.64 -1.81
C LEU A 16 4.53 1.68 -3.26
N ALA A 17 4.65 0.63 -4.06
CA ALA A 17 4.14 0.56 -5.44
C ALA A 17 3.34 -0.71 -5.68
N LEU A 18 3.69 -1.79 -4.99
CA LEU A 18 3.22 -3.13 -5.33
C LEU A 18 1.81 -3.42 -4.84
N LEU A 19 1.41 -2.78 -3.74
CA LEU A 19 0.01 -2.73 -3.36
C LEU A 19 -0.75 -1.63 -4.11
N MET A 20 -0.04 -0.70 -4.76
CA MET A 20 -0.61 0.61 -5.07
C MET A 20 -1.36 0.68 -6.37
N VAL A 21 -0.93 -0.06 -7.38
CA VAL A 21 -1.49 0.20 -8.69
C VAL A 21 -2.97 -0.23 -8.81
N PRO A 22 -3.48 -1.29 -8.12
CA PRO A 22 -4.92 -1.51 -8.10
C PRO A 22 -5.69 -0.44 -7.28
N LEU A 23 -5.06 0.21 -6.29
CA LEU A 23 -5.65 1.30 -5.48
C LEU A 23 -5.83 2.61 -6.26
N LEU A 24 -5.14 2.77 -7.38
CA LEU A 24 -5.06 4.05 -8.11
C LEU A 24 -6.22 4.24 -9.10
N ILE A 25 -7.11 3.26 -9.30
CA ILE A 25 -8.16 3.35 -10.33
C ILE A 25 -9.59 3.20 -9.76
N THR A 26 -9.73 2.92 -8.47
CA THR A 26 -11.01 2.46 -7.92
C THR A 26 -11.63 3.51 -6.98
N ALA A 27 -12.23 4.52 -7.60
CA ALA A 27 -13.27 5.37 -7.02
C ALA A 27 -14.17 5.81 -8.18
N GLY A 28 -15.39 5.26 -8.23
CA GLY A 28 -16.39 5.53 -9.28
C GLY A 28 -16.65 4.33 -10.19
N TYR A 29 -17.85 3.78 -10.07
CA TYR A 29 -18.60 2.83 -10.92
C TYR A 29 -17.87 2.08 -12.06
N GLY A 30 -17.93 0.73 -12.01
CA GLY A 30 -17.91 -0.13 -13.21
C GLY A 30 -16.70 -1.04 -13.42
N PHE A 31 -15.70 -1.03 -12.54
CA PHE A 31 -14.49 -1.85 -12.68
C PHE A 31 -14.23 -2.76 -11.49
N SER A 32 -13.69 -3.94 -11.77
CA SER A 32 -12.98 -4.78 -10.80
C SER A 32 -11.49 -4.79 -11.16
N VAL A 33 -10.59 -4.83 -10.17
CA VAL A 33 -9.14 -4.76 -10.44
C VAL A 33 -8.36 -5.83 -9.67
N GLU A 34 -7.55 -6.58 -10.41
CA GLU A 34 -6.47 -7.43 -9.89
C GLU A 34 -5.11 -6.79 -10.19
N GLY A 35 -4.15 -6.85 -9.26
CA GLY A 35 -2.80 -6.32 -9.49
C GLY A 35 -1.71 -7.34 -9.21
N ALA A 36 -0.71 -7.42 -10.08
CA ALA A 36 0.52 -8.19 -9.91
C ALA A 36 1.74 -7.27 -10.08
N ALA A 37 2.68 -7.28 -9.14
CA ALA A 37 3.84 -6.40 -9.20
C ALA A 37 5.16 -7.10 -8.86
N SER A 38 6.26 -6.62 -9.46
CA SER A 38 7.62 -7.17 -9.31
C SER A 38 8.64 -6.08 -8.95
N ILE A 39 9.64 -6.45 -8.14
CA ILE A 39 10.62 -5.54 -7.54
C ILE A 39 12.03 -5.83 -8.05
N GLY A 40 12.69 -4.82 -8.61
CA GLY A 40 14.13 -4.85 -8.85
C GLY A 40 14.93 -4.35 -7.64
N TYR A 41 16.15 -4.85 -7.45
CA TYR A 41 17.06 -4.50 -6.35
C TYR A 41 17.37 -3.00 -6.21
N ASN A 42 17.28 -2.24 -7.31
CA ASN A 42 17.47 -0.78 -7.31
C ASN A 42 16.19 0.00 -6.95
N GLY A 43 15.10 -0.69 -6.60
CA GLY A 43 13.79 -0.14 -6.28
C GLY A 43 13.13 0.66 -7.42
N LYS A 44 13.50 0.37 -8.66
CA LYS A 44 12.57 0.48 -9.79
C LYS A 44 11.67 -0.75 -9.75
N GLY A 45 10.38 -0.56 -10.01
CA GLY A 45 9.44 -1.66 -10.14
C GLY A 45 8.45 -1.40 -11.27
N SER A 46 7.75 -2.46 -11.62
CA SER A 46 6.64 -2.43 -12.57
C SER A 46 5.46 -3.13 -11.92
N ALA A 47 4.27 -2.58 -12.13
CA ALA A 47 3.03 -3.26 -11.82
C ALA A 47 2.29 -3.55 -13.12
N VAL A 48 1.62 -4.69 -13.13
CA VAL A 48 0.62 -5.07 -14.11
C VAL A 48 -0.71 -5.11 -13.38
N LEU A 49 -1.71 -4.47 -13.97
CA LEU A 49 -3.06 -4.40 -13.44
C LEU A 49 -4.01 -5.00 -14.43
N THR A 50 -4.90 -5.85 -13.98
CA THR A 50 -5.98 -6.40 -14.79
C THR A 50 -7.28 -5.80 -14.31
N PHE A 51 -7.95 -5.08 -15.20
CA PHE A 51 -9.28 -4.50 -15.01
C PHE A 51 -10.29 -5.42 -15.67
N GLU A 52 -11.32 -5.80 -14.95
CA GLU A 52 -12.58 -6.18 -15.58
C GLU A 52 -13.40 -4.92 -15.77
N SER A 53 -13.87 -4.69 -17.00
CA SER A 53 -14.56 -3.46 -17.38
C SER A 53 -15.51 -3.72 -18.55
N GLU A 54 -16.70 -3.12 -18.48
CA GLU A 54 -17.62 -3.05 -19.63
C GLU A 54 -17.41 -1.78 -20.48
N LEU A 55 -16.50 -0.88 -20.09
CA LEU A 55 -16.25 0.36 -20.81
C LEU A 55 -15.56 0.11 -22.15
N THR A 56 -15.80 1.02 -23.09
CA THR A 56 -15.01 1.08 -24.32
C THR A 56 -13.56 1.51 -24.01
N ALA A 57 -12.64 1.24 -24.93
CA ALA A 57 -11.22 1.53 -24.71
C ALA A 57 -10.95 3.02 -24.51
N GLU A 58 -11.70 3.89 -25.21
CA GLU A 58 -11.60 5.35 -25.09
C GLU A 58 -12.08 5.82 -23.71
N GLU A 59 -13.25 5.36 -23.26
CA GLU A 59 -13.78 5.69 -21.93
C GLU A 59 -12.88 5.18 -20.80
N PHE A 60 -12.35 3.96 -20.95
CA PHE A 60 -11.41 3.38 -19.98
C PHE A 60 -10.10 4.18 -19.90
N GLU A 61 -9.53 4.56 -21.04
CA GLU A 61 -8.27 5.30 -21.07
C GLU A 61 -8.45 6.73 -20.53
N ASP A 62 -9.54 7.40 -20.85
CA ASP A 62 -9.87 8.73 -20.30
C ASP A 62 -10.00 8.69 -18.77
N GLU A 63 -10.73 7.72 -18.23
CA GLU A 63 -10.86 7.55 -16.77
C GLU A 63 -9.53 7.21 -16.09
N LEU A 64 -8.74 6.33 -16.71
CA LEU A 64 -7.40 5.99 -16.23
C LEU A 64 -6.50 7.24 -16.16
N GLN A 65 -6.51 8.06 -17.20
CA GLN A 65 -5.69 9.27 -17.27
C GLN A 65 -6.14 10.34 -16.27
N GLU A 66 -7.44 10.54 -16.09
CA GLU A 66 -7.98 11.49 -15.11
C GLU A 66 -7.52 11.13 -13.69
N LYS A 67 -7.58 9.84 -13.34
CA LYS A 67 -7.11 9.34 -12.05
C LYS A 67 -5.61 9.53 -11.89
N LEU A 68 -4.80 9.10 -12.88
CA LEU A 68 -3.34 9.30 -12.87
C LEU A 68 -2.96 10.77 -12.71
N LYS A 69 -3.69 11.69 -13.35
CA LYS A 69 -3.49 13.14 -13.23
C LYS A 69 -3.77 13.63 -11.81
N GLY A 70 -4.86 13.18 -11.18
CA GLY A 70 -5.17 13.47 -9.79
C GLY A 70 -4.02 13.11 -8.84
N PHE A 71 -3.39 11.96 -9.06
CA PHE A 71 -2.23 11.52 -8.26
C PHE A 71 -0.95 12.34 -8.52
N ASN A 72 -0.68 12.67 -9.77
CA ASN A 72 0.51 13.46 -10.13
C ASN A 72 0.43 14.89 -9.57
N ILE A 73 -0.74 15.53 -9.57
CA ILE A 73 -0.95 16.87 -8.98
C ILE A 73 -0.54 16.91 -7.50
N VAL A 74 -0.88 15.86 -6.75
CA VAL A 74 -0.61 15.79 -5.30
C VAL A 74 0.82 15.34 -5.01
N SER A 75 1.43 14.56 -5.90
CA SER A 75 2.81 14.07 -5.77
C SER A 75 3.86 15.13 -6.18
N GLY A 76 3.43 16.18 -6.90
CA GLY A 76 4.28 17.25 -7.42
C GLY A 76 4.76 16.98 -8.86
N ASP A 77 4.97 18.05 -9.64
CA ASP A 77 5.19 18.03 -11.10
C ASP A 77 6.38 17.16 -11.59
N ASP A 78 7.30 16.77 -10.71
CA ASP A 78 8.52 16.04 -11.06
C ASP A 78 8.39 14.49 -11.03
N ASP A 79 7.28 13.96 -10.51
CA ASP A 79 7.14 12.53 -10.14
C ASP A 79 5.92 11.86 -10.79
N MET A 80 6.08 11.40 -12.04
CA MET A 80 4.98 10.87 -12.85
C MET A 80 4.75 9.36 -12.64
N LEU A 81 3.53 8.98 -12.25
CA LEU A 81 2.95 7.68 -12.58
C LEU A 81 2.62 7.67 -14.08
N VAL A 82 3.16 6.69 -14.82
CA VAL A 82 2.96 6.59 -16.26
C VAL A 82 2.47 5.20 -16.62
N ALA A 83 1.25 5.12 -17.16
CA ALA A 83 0.79 3.94 -17.88
C ALA A 83 1.70 3.71 -19.09
N LYS A 84 2.31 2.52 -19.14
CA LYS A 84 3.24 2.08 -20.19
C LYS A 84 2.51 1.38 -21.32
N SER A 85 1.49 0.62 -21.00
CA SER A 85 0.60 -0.02 -21.96
C SER A 85 -0.78 -0.17 -21.34
N VAL A 86 -1.79 -0.16 -22.21
CA VAL A 86 -3.16 -0.56 -21.94
C VAL A 86 -3.50 -1.57 -23.03
N GLU A 87 -3.67 -2.83 -22.66
CA GLU A 87 -3.92 -3.93 -23.59
C GLU A 87 -5.29 -4.54 -23.30
N PRO A 88 -6.20 -4.67 -24.27
CA PRO A 88 -7.51 -5.28 -24.02
C PRO A 88 -7.36 -6.77 -23.69
N THR A 89 -8.19 -7.25 -22.77
CA THR A 89 -8.34 -8.66 -22.40
C THR A 89 -9.72 -9.17 -22.80
N GLU A 90 -10.05 -10.43 -22.51
CA GLU A 90 -11.39 -10.99 -22.78
C GLU A 90 -12.51 -10.28 -21.98
N THR A 91 -12.18 -9.73 -20.81
CA THR A 91 -13.15 -9.17 -19.84
C THR A 91 -12.86 -7.71 -19.46
N GLY A 92 -11.86 -7.07 -20.08
CA GLY A 92 -11.51 -5.67 -19.80
C GLY A 92 -10.12 -5.31 -20.33
N TYR A 93 -9.19 -4.90 -19.44
CA TYR A 93 -7.91 -4.32 -19.83
C TYR A 93 -6.76 -4.71 -18.90
N GLU A 94 -5.58 -4.93 -19.45
CA GLU A 94 -4.32 -5.06 -18.71
C GLU A 94 -3.53 -3.74 -18.83
N VAL A 95 -3.16 -3.12 -17.71
CA VAL A 95 -2.41 -1.87 -17.67
C VAL A 95 -1.06 -2.11 -17.02
N SER A 96 0.02 -1.86 -17.76
CA SER A 96 1.36 -1.82 -17.20
C SER A 96 1.67 -0.42 -16.69
N VAL A 97 2.11 -0.28 -15.44
CA VAL A 97 2.51 1.02 -14.86
C VAL A 97 3.95 0.97 -14.40
N ALA A 98 4.70 2.03 -14.74
CA ALA A 98 6.05 2.25 -14.24
C ALA A 98 6.10 3.54 -13.41
N PHE A 99 6.89 3.52 -12.34
CA PHE A 99 7.06 4.65 -11.41
C PHE A 99 8.55 4.95 -11.18
N ARG A 100 8.88 6.25 -10.99
CA ARG A 100 10.26 6.75 -10.92
C ARG A 100 10.79 6.92 -9.49
N ARG A 101 9.98 7.46 -8.57
CA ARG A 101 10.35 7.73 -7.17
C ARG A 101 9.15 7.60 -6.25
N LEU A 102 9.09 6.44 -5.64
CA LEU A 102 8.00 5.99 -4.80
C LEU A 102 7.90 6.71 -3.45
N ASP A 103 8.96 7.42 -3.05
CA ASP A 103 9.05 8.13 -1.77
C ASP A 103 8.13 9.36 -1.65
N LYS A 104 7.36 9.66 -2.69
CA LYS A 104 6.54 10.87 -2.80
C LYS A 104 5.06 10.63 -3.08
N ILE A 105 4.67 9.38 -3.34
CA ILE A 105 3.26 9.05 -3.59
C ILE A 105 2.55 8.96 -2.24
N LYS A 106 1.45 9.71 -2.08
CA LYS A 106 0.59 9.65 -0.88
C LYS A 106 -0.64 8.81 -1.18
N LEU A 107 -0.92 7.84 -0.32
CA LEU A 107 -2.09 6.96 -0.39
C LEU A 107 -3.14 7.34 0.65
N ASN A 108 -4.34 6.78 0.47
CA ASN A 108 -5.39 6.71 1.48
C ASN A 108 -5.02 5.68 2.57
N GLY A 109 -3.90 5.87 3.27
CA GLY A 109 -3.38 4.85 4.17
C GLY A 109 -1.94 5.05 4.62
N ASP A 110 -1.45 4.10 5.41
CA ASP A 110 -0.07 4.04 5.89
C ASP A 110 0.61 2.74 5.47
N PHE A 111 1.92 2.82 5.28
CA PHE A 111 2.75 1.71 4.88
C PHE A 111 4.13 1.82 5.49
N TYR A 112 4.68 0.68 5.91
CA TYR A 112 6.00 0.60 6.50
C TYR A 112 6.77 -0.55 5.87
N LEU A 113 8.04 -0.30 5.58
CA LEU A 113 9.00 -1.33 5.23
C LEU A 113 10.33 -1.00 5.90
N GLU A 114 10.69 -1.77 6.90
CA GLU A 114 11.93 -1.55 7.64
C GLU A 114 12.49 -2.90 8.11
N PRO A 115 13.76 -2.95 8.57
CA PRO A 115 14.26 -4.14 9.26
C PRO A 115 13.30 -4.55 10.36
N TRP A 116 12.99 -5.84 10.45
CA TRP A 116 12.03 -6.35 11.44
C TRP A 116 12.47 -6.01 12.87
N SER A 117 13.79 -6.05 13.12
CA SER A 117 14.42 -5.63 14.37
C SER A 117 14.15 -4.18 14.75
N GLU A 118 14.03 -3.27 13.78
CA GLU A 118 13.70 -1.86 14.03
C GLU A 118 12.21 -1.72 14.37
N PHE A 119 11.35 -2.44 13.65
CA PHE A 119 9.88 -2.40 13.84
C PHE A 119 9.45 -2.84 15.26
N VAL A 120 10.15 -3.82 15.84
CA VAL A 120 9.84 -4.37 17.17
C VAL A 120 10.67 -3.74 18.30
N THR A 121 11.28 -2.58 18.06
CA THR A 121 12.02 -1.86 19.09
C THR A 121 11.09 -1.43 20.22
N GLU A 122 11.48 -1.71 21.47
CA GLU A 122 10.70 -1.31 22.64
C GLU A 122 10.43 0.20 22.69
N GLY A 123 9.17 0.55 22.92
CA GLY A 123 8.72 1.93 22.98
C GLY A 123 8.64 2.66 21.63
N SER A 124 8.83 1.95 20.51
CA SER A 124 8.62 2.52 19.18
C SER A 124 7.13 2.60 18.81
N GLU A 125 6.77 3.59 18.01
CA GLU A 125 5.42 3.73 17.46
C GLU A 125 5.04 2.53 16.56
N SER A 126 6.02 1.95 15.86
CA SER A 126 5.87 0.74 15.05
C SER A 126 5.42 -0.46 15.89
N LEU A 127 6.08 -0.72 17.03
CA LEU A 127 5.69 -1.79 17.93
C LEU A 127 4.30 -1.55 18.53
N GLU A 128 4.00 -0.33 18.98
CA GLU A 128 2.67 -0.01 19.48
C GLU A 128 1.58 -0.23 18.42
N LEU A 129 1.86 0.07 17.16
CA LEU A 129 0.95 -0.18 16.05
C LEU A 129 0.72 -1.70 15.89
N LEU A 130 1.78 -2.50 15.88
CA LEU A 130 1.67 -3.96 15.79
C LEU A 130 0.80 -4.53 16.92
N GLU A 131 1.01 -4.10 18.16
CA GLU A 131 0.20 -4.51 19.30
C GLU A 131 -1.27 -4.08 19.19
N LYS A 132 -1.52 -2.84 18.72
CA LYS A 132 -2.88 -2.33 18.49
C LYS A 132 -3.62 -3.21 17.46
N LEU A 133 -2.94 -3.56 16.37
CA LEU A 133 -3.49 -4.45 15.34
C LEU A 133 -3.74 -5.87 15.87
N ASN A 134 -2.81 -6.42 16.66
CA ASN A 134 -2.99 -7.74 17.29
C ASN A 134 -4.20 -7.77 18.25
N ARG A 135 -4.56 -6.63 18.85
CA ARG A 135 -5.77 -6.47 19.68
C ARG A 135 -7.05 -6.17 18.89
N GLY A 136 -6.98 -6.14 17.55
CA GLY A 136 -8.13 -5.86 16.68
C GLY A 136 -8.51 -4.38 16.59
N ASN A 137 -7.60 -3.48 16.99
CA ASN A 137 -7.83 -2.04 16.92
C ASN A 137 -7.17 -1.43 15.68
N LEU A 138 -7.99 -1.13 14.68
CA LEU A 138 -7.61 -0.50 13.41
C LEU A 138 -7.66 1.04 13.46
N SER A 139 -7.93 1.64 14.63
CA SER A 139 -8.16 3.07 14.74
C SER A 139 -7.02 3.88 14.14
N CYS A 140 -7.35 4.74 13.19
CA CYS A 140 -6.42 5.67 12.57
C CYS A 140 -7.19 6.77 11.85
N THR A 141 -6.46 7.81 11.51
CA THR A 141 -6.96 8.89 10.67
C THR A 141 -5.93 9.10 9.57
N VAL A 142 -6.35 8.88 8.33
CA VAL A 142 -5.49 8.97 7.15
C VAL A 142 -5.99 10.08 6.25
N SER A 143 -5.07 10.83 5.64
CA SER A 143 -5.42 11.70 4.53
C SER A 143 -5.90 10.83 3.37
N ALA A 144 -7.00 11.22 2.73
CA ALA A 144 -7.56 10.50 1.61
C ALA A 144 -7.72 11.42 0.40
N HIS A 145 -8.01 10.86 -0.75
CA HIS A 145 -8.28 11.58 -1.98
C HIS A 145 -9.55 11.06 -2.65
N PHE A 146 -10.41 12.00 -3.02
CA PHE A 146 -11.67 11.74 -3.72
C PHE A 146 -11.75 12.73 -4.87
N ASP A 147 -11.88 12.23 -6.10
CA ASP A 147 -12.14 13.03 -7.31
C ASP A 147 -11.20 14.24 -7.51
N GLY A 148 -9.90 14.06 -7.30
CA GLY A 148 -8.94 15.18 -7.46
C GLY A 148 -8.73 16.02 -6.21
N VAL A 149 -9.53 15.83 -5.15
CA VAL A 149 -9.53 16.70 -3.97
C VAL A 149 -9.13 15.94 -2.70
N LEU A 150 -8.36 16.62 -1.84
CA LEU A 150 -7.97 16.12 -0.52
C LEU A 150 -9.19 15.94 0.38
N GLY A 151 -9.27 14.80 1.04
CA GLY A 151 -10.24 14.45 2.06
C GLY A 151 -9.58 13.72 3.22
N GLN A 152 -10.38 13.04 4.02
CA GLN A 152 -9.90 12.32 5.19
C GLN A 152 -10.77 11.09 5.45
N ILE A 153 -10.14 9.98 5.82
CA ILE A 153 -10.82 8.79 6.31
C ILE A 153 -10.42 8.59 7.76
N THR A 154 -11.40 8.49 8.65
CA THR A 154 -11.20 8.21 10.07
C THR A 154 -11.83 6.88 10.42
N ILE A 155 -10.99 5.94 10.83
CA ILE A 155 -11.40 4.65 11.37
C ILE A 155 -11.52 4.79 12.89
N PRO A 156 -12.72 4.65 13.47
CA PRO A 156 -12.89 4.66 14.91
C PRO A 156 -12.23 3.43 15.54
N ARG A 157 -12.17 3.39 16.88
CA ARG A 157 -11.70 2.18 17.58
C ARG A 157 -12.59 0.99 17.22
N THR A 158 -11.96 -0.04 16.67
CA THR A 158 -12.60 -1.31 16.35
C THR A 158 -12.36 -2.34 17.45
N THR A 159 -13.25 -3.32 17.55
CA THR A 159 -13.09 -4.54 18.36
C THR A 159 -13.29 -5.76 17.46
N ALA A 160 -12.59 -5.77 16.32
CA ALA A 160 -12.63 -6.87 15.36
C ALA A 160 -11.70 -8.00 15.81
N ASP A 161 -11.68 -9.11 15.06
CA ASP A 161 -10.66 -10.14 15.24
C ASP A 161 -9.27 -9.52 15.07
N GLY A 162 -8.36 -9.87 15.99
CA GLY A 162 -7.00 -9.38 15.99
C GLY A 162 -6.20 -9.81 14.77
N ILE A 163 -5.27 -8.95 14.34
CA ILE A 163 -4.31 -9.24 13.28
C ILE A 163 -3.10 -9.90 13.92
N SER A 164 -3.29 -11.16 14.30
CA SER A 164 -2.26 -11.95 14.98
C SER A 164 -1.27 -12.57 13.99
N PRO A 165 0.01 -12.70 14.38
CA PRO A 165 1.02 -13.26 13.50
C PRO A 165 0.81 -14.76 13.28
N LYS A 166 1.12 -15.20 12.07
CA LYS A 166 1.09 -16.59 11.63
C LYS A 166 2.39 -16.92 10.90
N ASP A 167 2.84 -18.15 11.01
CA ASP A 167 3.89 -18.67 10.13
C ASP A 167 3.33 -18.96 8.73
N VAL A 168 4.21 -19.30 7.78
CA VAL A 168 3.81 -19.63 6.40
C VAL A 168 2.89 -20.85 6.28
N SER A 169 2.78 -21.69 7.31
CA SER A 169 1.82 -22.82 7.35
C SER A 169 0.44 -22.40 7.86
N GLY A 170 0.30 -21.16 8.31
CA GLY A 170 -0.91 -20.61 8.91
C GLY A 170 -1.03 -20.86 10.41
N ALA A 171 -0.01 -21.45 11.04
CA ALA A 171 -0.02 -21.68 12.49
C ALA A 171 0.21 -20.36 13.24
N ALA A 172 -0.56 -20.14 14.30
CA ALA A 172 -0.48 -18.92 15.09
C ALA A 172 0.87 -18.81 15.82
N ILE A 173 1.48 -17.64 15.77
CA ILE A 173 2.67 -17.28 16.53
C ILE A 173 2.24 -16.31 17.65
N PRO A 174 2.49 -16.62 18.93
CA PRO A 174 2.24 -15.66 20.01
C PRO A 174 2.99 -14.35 19.76
N LEU A 175 2.36 -13.21 20.02
CA LEU A 175 2.95 -11.90 19.74
C LEU A 175 4.32 -11.72 20.41
N GLU A 176 4.48 -12.13 21.67
CA GLU A 176 5.77 -12.08 22.38
C GLU A 176 6.86 -12.91 21.67
N THR A 177 6.49 -14.06 21.09
CA THR A 177 7.42 -14.90 20.31
C THR A 177 7.78 -14.23 18.99
N PHE A 178 6.80 -13.61 18.32
CA PHE A 178 7.02 -12.85 17.09
C PHE A 178 7.95 -11.65 17.33
N GLU A 179 7.75 -10.91 18.42
CA GLU A 179 8.62 -9.80 18.82
C GLU A 179 10.05 -10.27 19.13
N GLN A 180 10.21 -11.37 19.87
CA GLN A 180 11.52 -11.93 20.17
C GLN A 180 12.27 -12.33 18.88
N GLN A 181 11.58 -12.99 17.94
CA GLN A 181 12.14 -13.34 16.64
C GLN A 181 12.56 -12.09 15.85
N GLY A 182 11.77 -11.01 15.91
CA GLY A 182 12.13 -9.74 15.28
C GLY A 182 13.38 -9.11 15.87
N ARG A 183 13.57 -9.15 17.19
CA ARG A 183 14.77 -8.61 17.86
C ARG A 183 16.04 -9.36 17.50
N GLU A 184 15.92 -10.66 17.25
CA GLU A 184 17.01 -11.55 16.84
C GLU A 184 17.23 -11.55 15.32
N ALA A 185 16.32 -10.95 14.55
CA ALA A 185 16.37 -10.95 13.11
C ALA A 185 17.55 -10.14 12.57
N ALA A 186 18.11 -10.60 11.45
CA ALA A 186 19.15 -9.87 10.74
C ALA A 186 18.56 -8.63 10.04
N SER A 187 19.41 -7.66 9.72
CA SER A 187 18.97 -6.38 9.14
C SER A 187 18.34 -6.50 7.74
N ASP A 188 18.57 -7.61 7.06
CA ASP A 188 17.99 -7.99 5.75
C ASP A 188 16.65 -8.72 5.87
N THR A 189 16.25 -9.17 7.06
CA THR A 189 14.88 -9.58 7.33
C THR A 189 14.02 -8.32 7.53
N LYS A 190 13.03 -8.14 6.65
CA LYS A 190 12.17 -6.96 6.62
C LYS A 190 10.76 -7.27 7.11
N LEU A 191 10.14 -6.31 7.76
CA LEU A 191 8.70 -6.30 8.01
C LEU A 191 8.05 -5.26 7.11
N LEU A 192 7.06 -5.73 6.36
CA LEU A 192 6.19 -4.96 5.49
C LEU A 192 4.81 -4.84 6.15
N LEU A 193 4.39 -3.65 6.56
CA LEU A 193 3.04 -3.41 7.12
C LEU A 193 2.28 -2.45 6.22
N PHE A 194 1.00 -2.73 6.02
CA PHE A 194 0.12 -1.89 5.19
C PHE A 194 -1.26 -1.75 5.84
N ARG A 195 -1.78 -0.52 5.83
CA ARG A 195 -3.17 -0.18 6.18
C ARG A 195 -3.69 0.81 5.17
N LEU A 196 -4.49 0.32 4.24
CA LEU A 196 -4.97 1.05 3.08
C LEU A 196 -6.50 1.05 3.11
N PHE A 197 -7.12 2.17 2.77
CA PHE A 197 -8.55 2.40 2.89
C PHE A 197 -9.11 3.13 1.66
N GLY A 198 -10.41 3.02 1.43
CA GLY A 198 -11.07 3.66 0.28
C GLY A 198 -10.62 3.05 -1.05
N LEU A 199 -10.69 1.72 -1.12
CA LEU A 199 -10.22 0.90 -2.25
C LEU A 199 -11.39 0.24 -2.98
N GLU A 200 -12.49 0.98 -3.14
CA GLU A 200 -13.75 0.47 -3.67
C GLU A 200 -13.61 0.07 -5.14
N GLY A 201 -13.51 -1.24 -5.41
CA GLY A 201 -13.32 -1.81 -6.76
C GLY A 201 -12.07 -2.68 -6.87
N VAL A 202 -11.14 -2.59 -5.92
CA VAL A 202 -10.10 -3.61 -5.77
C VAL A 202 -10.77 -4.89 -5.28
N THR A 203 -10.51 -6.00 -5.96
CA THR A 203 -11.00 -7.31 -5.55
C THR A 203 -9.86 -8.18 -5.02
N ARG A 204 -8.63 -7.93 -5.49
CA ARG A 204 -7.44 -8.70 -5.12
C ARG A 204 -6.16 -7.91 -5.38
N ALA A 205 -5.20 -8.03 -4.46
CA ALA A 205 -3.83 -7.58 -4.67
C ALA A 205 -2.85 -8.74 -4.49
N GLN A 206 -2.06 -9.06 -5.51
CA GLN A 206 -0.98 -10.05 -5.45
C GLN A 206 0.38 -9.36 -5.47
N VAL A 207 1.23 -9.70 -4.52
CA VAL A 207 2.52 -9.04 -4.30
C VAL A 207 3.62 -10.08 -4.21
N THR A 208 4.69 -9.90 -4.98
CA THR A 208 5.91 -10.70 -4.88
C THR A 208 7.02 -9.90 -4.20
N VAL A 209 7.59 -10.44 -3.12
CA VAL A 209 8.72 -9.87 -2.39
C VAL A 209 10.06 -10.43 -2.92
N PRO A 210 11.16 -9.66 -2.83
CA PRO A 210 12.48 -10.07 -3.31
C PRO A 210 13.19 -10.93 -2.26
N GLY A 211 12.64 -12.10 -2.01
CA GLY A 211 13.18 -13.11 -1.11
C GLY A 211 12.07 -13.92 -0.46
N ARG A 212 12.33 -14.51 0.72
CA ARG A 212 11.48 -15.56 1.27
C ARG A 212 10.59 -15.07 2.42
N ILE A 213 9.29 -15.28 2.32
CA ILE A 213 8.30 -14.99 3.35
C ILE A 213 8.51 -15.93 4.55
N ARG A 214 8.49 -15.36 5.76
CA ARG A 214 8.62 -16.06 7.05
C ARG A 214 7.33 -16.11 7.83
N ALA A 215 6.62 -14.99 7.88
CA ALA A 215 5.44 -14.81 8.69
C ALA A 215 4.53 -13.74 8.09
N TYR A 216 3.27 -13.76 8.48
CA TYR A 216 2.27 -12.80 8.02
C TYR A 216 1.19 -12.55 9.07
N GLY A 217 0.39 -11.51 8.87
CA GLY A 217 -0.80 -11.23 9.67
C GLY A 217 -1.84 -10.46 8.87
N GLY A 218 -3.10 -10.58 9.26
CA GLY A 218 -4.23 -9.91 8.60
C GLY A 218 -4.83 -10.70 7.44
N ASN A 219 -5.39 -9.99 6.46
CA ASN A 219 -6.11 -10.57 5.32
C ASN A 219 -5.16 -11.08 4.23
N VAL A 220 -4.10 -11.77 4.63
CA VAL A 220 -3.03 -12.24 3.74
C VAL A 220 -3.13 -13.75 3.54
N THR A 221 -3.02 -14.18 2.29
CA THR A 221 -2.80 -15.57 1.90
C THR A 221 -1.43 -15.70 1.23
N VAL A 222 -0.55 -16.54 1.78
CA VAL A 222 0.74 -16.84 1.14
C VAL A 222 0.52 -17.84 0.00
N LEU A 223 0.89 -17.46 -1.22
CA LEU A 223 0.68 -18.26 -2.44
C LEU A 223 1.93 -19.08 -2.82
N SER A 224 3.11 -18.55 -2.53
CA SER A 224 4.40 -19.18 -2.80
C SER A 224 5.43 -18.76 -1.75
N GLU A 225 6.69 -19.15 -1.91
CA GLU A 225 7.77 -18.75 -1.00
C GLU A 225 8.00 -17.23 -0.95
N ASN A 226 7.60 -16.50 -1.97
CA ASN A 226 7.85 -15.07 -2.13
C ASN A 226 6.62 -14.27 -2.58
N THR A 227 5.49 -14.91 -2.84
CA THR A 227 4.27 -14.25 -3.30
C THR A 227 3.16 -14.40 -2.28
N PHE A 228 2.45 -13.31 -2.02
CA PHE A 228 1.26 -13.29 -1.20
C PHE A 228 0.12 -12.55 -1.89
N GLU A 229 -1.08 -12.86 -1.48
CA GLU A 229 -2.33 -12.24 -1.88
C GLU A 229 -2.96 -11.55 -0.70
N VAL A 230 -3.61 -10.42 -0.96
CA VAL A 230 -4.47 -9.73 -0.01
C VAL A 230 -5.81 -9.48 -0.66
N VAL A 231 -6.87 -9.90 0.04
CA VAL A 231 -8.25 -9.65 -0.38
C VAL A 231 -8.80 -8.51 0.48
N PRO A 232 -9.39 -7.47 -0.12
CA PRO A 232 -9.99 -6.37 0.63
C PRO A 232 -11.09 -6.86 1.57
N GLY A 233 -11.06 -6.34 2.80
CA GLY A 233 -12.19 -6.39 3.72
C GLY A 233 -12.94 -5.06 3.72
N GLU A 234 -13.90 -4.91 4.63
CA GLU A 234 -14.62 -3.66 4.84
C GLU A 234 -14.50 -3.20 6.28
N VAL A 235 -14.47 -1.88 6.48
CA VAL A 235 -14.49 -1.27 7.81
C VAL A 235 -15.36 -0.02 7.80
N ASN A 236 -16.14 0.18 8.87
CA ASN A 236 -16.91 1.41 9.04
C ASN A 236 -15.96 2.59 9.31
N ALA A 237 -16.16 3.69 8.60
CA ALA A 237 -15.36 4.89 8.69
C ALA A 237 -16.23 6.14 8.70
N THR A 238 -15.67 7.22 9.26
CA THR A 238 -16.13 8.58 9.00
C THR A 238 -15.29 9.15 7.86
N VAL A 239 -15.94 9.57 6.78
CA VAL A 239 -15.27 10.06 5.57
C VAL A 239 -15.60 11.54 5.36
N LEU A 240 -14.56 12.37 5.28
CA LEU A 240 -14.64 13.77 4.90
C LEU A 240 -14.26 13.89 3.42
N ARG A 241 -15.22 14.28 2.57
CA ARG A 241 -15.01 14.60 1.16
C ARG A 241 -15.08 16.11 0.97
N ASN A 242 -14.08 16.69 0.33
CA ASN A 242 -14.16 18.08 -0.11
C ASN A 242 -14.50 18.09 -1.61
N LYS A 243 -15.46 18.91 -2.01
CA LYS A 243 -15.87 19.08 -3.41
C LYS A 243 -15.66 20.52 -3.83
N LEU A 244 -15.19 20.72 -5.05
CA LEU A 244 -15.14 22.04 -5.66
C LEU A 244 -16.53 22.38 -6.21
N VAL A 245 -17.15 23.43 -5.68
CA VAL A 245 -18.45 23.93 -6.11
C VAL A 245 -18.25 25.34 -6.65
N VAL A 246 -18.74 25.57 -7.87
CA VAL A 246 -18.74 26.91 -8.48
C VAL A 246 -20.07 27.57 -8.11
N ASP A 247 -20.01 28.69 -7.42
CA ASP A 247 -21.22 29.44 -7.07
C ASP A 247 -21.81 30.20 -8.27
N GLU A 248 -22.99 30.78 -8.09
CA GLU A 248 -23.70 31.54 -9.13
C GLU A 248 -22.89 32.70 -9.73
N ASN A 249 -21.82 33.13 -9.07
CA ASN A 249 -20.93 34.20 -9.52
C ASN A 249 -19.65 33.68 -10.20
N GLY A 250 -19.53 32.37 -10.42
CA GLY A 250 -18.35 31.76 -11.01
C GLY A 250 -17.18 31.61 -10.03
N THR A 251 -17.41 31.74 -8.72
CA THR A 251 -16.35 31.59 -7.71
C THR A 251 -16.27 30.14 -7.25
N GLU A 252 -15.08 29.56 -7.34
CA GLU A 252 -14.78 28.23 -6.81
C GLU A 252 -14.75 28.25 -5.27
N LYS A 253 -15.48 27.34 -4.64
CA LYS A 253 -15.51 27.11 -3.19
C LYS A 253 -15.34 25.63 -2.90
N PHE A 254 -14.73 25.32 -1.76
CA PHE A 254 -14.70 23.94 -1.26
C PHE A 254 -15.87 23.72 -0.31
N GLU A 255 -16.74 22.78 -0.64
CA GLU A 255 -17.77 22.28 0.27
C GLU A 255 -17.32 20.95 0.88
N ALA A 256 -17.47 20.84 2.20
CA ALA A 256 -17.10 19.66 2.96
C ALA A 256 -18.35 18.81 3.25
N GLU A 257 -18.29 17.55 2.86
CA GLU A 257 -19.30 16.54 3.13
C GLU A 257 -18.72 15.50 4.09
N VAL A 258 -19.43 15.20 5.17
CA VAL A 258 -19.04 14.16 6.14
C VAL A 258 -20.06 13.04 6.12
N THR A 259 -19.62 11.83 5.78
CA THR A 259 -20.44 10.62 5.77
C THR A 259 -19.91 9.59 6.76
N ASN A 260 -20.79 8.68 7.19
CA ASN A 260 -20.38 7.45 7.87
C ASN A 260 -20.78 6.28 6.97
N GLU A 261 -19.79 5.52 6.53
CA GLU A 261 -19.97 4.47 5.52
C GLU A 261 -18.95 3.35 5.71
N ALA A 262 -19.23 2.20 5.13
CA ALA A 262 -18.22 1.14 4.99
C ALA A 262 -17.25 1.52 3.87
N VAL A 263 -15.96 1.44 4.14
CA VAL A 263 -14.90 1.63 3.14
C VAL A 263 -14.13 0.33 2.98
N SER A 264 -13.71 0.06 1.74
CA SER A 264 -12.85 -1.07 1.42
C SER A 264 -11.47 -0.87 2.05
N MET A 265 -10.89 -1.94 2.60
CA MET A 265 -9.59 -1.90 3.26
C MET A 265 -8.68 -3.08 2.92
N LEU A 266 -7.39 -2.79 2.75
CA LEU A 266 -6.32 -3.77 2.76
C LEU A 266 -5.46 -3.53 4.00
N VAL A 267 -5.45 -4.52 4.89
CA VAL A 267 -4.74 -4.43 6.17
C VAL A 267 -4.00 -5.73 6.43
N GLY A 268 -2.73 -5.61 6.76
CA GLY A 268 -1.90 -6.76 7.11
C GLY A 268 -0.42 -6.43 7.19
N TYR A 269 0.37 -7.47 7.41
CA TYR A 269 1.82 -7.39 7.33
C TYR A 269 2.44 -8.71 6.86
N ILE A 270 3.66 -8.62 6.31
CA ILE A 270 4.50 -9.73 5.88
C ILE A 270 5.90 -9.53 6.45
N VAL A 271 6.50 -10.60 6.95
CA VAL A 271 7.94 -10.64 7.26
C VAL A 271 8.62 -11.50 6.21
N PHE A 272 9.72 -11.02 5.64
CA PHE A 272 10.49 -11.78 4.65
C PHE A 272 12.00 -11.53 4.79
N ASP A 273 12.79 -12.55 4.45
CA ASP A 273 14.22 -12.39 4.23
C ASP A 273 14.46 -11.83 2.85
N GLN A 274 15.20 -10.73 2.75
CA GLN A 274 15.56 -10.18 1.47
C GLN A 274 16.75 -10.96 0.88
N ASP A 275 16.63 -11.42 -0.36
CA ASP A 275 17.75 -12.03 -1.08
C ASP A 275 18.84 -10.98 -1.36
N VAL A 276 20.10 -11.43 -1.45
CA VAL A 276 21.22 -10.58 -1.87
C VAL A 276 21.20 -10.46 -3.40
N ASP A 277 21.27 -9.23 -3.92
CA ASP A 277 21.32 -8.93 -5.36
C ASP A 277 22.36 -9.81 -6.10
N PRO A 278 21.98 -10.61 -7.12
CA PRO A 278 22.91 -11.35 -7.97
C PRO A 278 24.03 -10.48 -8.56
N ALA A 279 23.81 -9.17 -8.74
CA ALA A 279 24.83 -8.23 -9.20
C ALA A 279 25.97 -8.01 -8.17
N VAL A 280 25.74 -8.28 -6.88
CA VAL A 280 26.78 -8.24 -5.84
C VAL A 280 27.77 -9.39 -6.01
N TYR A 281 27.33 -10.57 -6.48
CA TYR A 281 28.23 -11.67 -6.80
C TYR A 281 29.19 -11.34 -7.95
N TRP A 282 28.78 -10.50 -8.91
CA TRP A 282 29.66 -10.03 -9.99
C TRP A 282 30.77 -9.09 -9.51
N LEU A 283 30.56 -8.37 -8.40
CA LEU A 283 31.58 -7.51 -7.80
C LEU A 283 32.55 -8.26 -6.86
N ILE A 284 32.12 -9.40 -6.30
CA ILE A 284 32.97 -10.24 -5.43
C ILE A 284 33.79 -11.26 -6.27
N GLY A 285 33.38 -11.54 -7.51
CA GLY A 285 34.10 -12.42 -8.44
C GLY A 285 35.20 -11.75 -9.29
N ILE A 286 35.46 -10.44 -9.12
CA ILE A 286 36.53 -9.70 -9.83
C ILE A 286 37.34 -8.86 -8.81
N ALA A 287 37.77 -9.48 -7.72
CA ALA A 287 38.79 -8.93 -6.80
C ALA A 287 40.01 -9.84 -6.75
#